data_AF-A0A822EF49-F1
#
_entry.id   AF-A0A822EF49-F1
#
_cell.length_a   1.000
_cell.length_b   1.000
_cell.length_c   1.000
_cell.angle_alpha   90.00
_cell.angle_beta   90.00
_cell.angle_gamma   90.00
#
_symmetry.space_group_name_H-M   'P 1'
#
loop_
_entity.id
_entity.type
_entity.pdbx_description
1 polymer ?
#
loop_
_entity_poly.entity_id
_entity_poly.type
_entity_poly.pdbx_seq_one_letter_code
_entity_poly.pdbx_strand_id
1 'polypeptide(L)'
;LLNSKANMSSTISSTNNTIVDNERFGLNLNLKNNSDMAIIVRAMAEPHSGLDIRHRIWPETILPKSFLGSDLVTWLFENVRGFLGRDDARAYASKMLKMGYIRHPFHKSQFHEKSYYLFRNIYPQSR
;
A
#
# COMPACT_ATOMS: atom_id res chain seq x y z
N LEU A 1 2.08 -4.28 64.75
CA LEU A 1 0.67 -4.10 64.37
C LEU A 1 0.46 -4.81 63.05
N LEU A 2 -0.38 -5.85 63.08
CA LEU A 2 -0.79 -6.66 61.95
C LEU A 2 -1.46 -5.80 60.87
N ASN A 3 -1.36 -6.23 59.60
CA ASN A 3 -2.52 -6.28 58.71
C ASN A 3 -2.28 -7.28 57.57
N SER A 4 -3.07 -8.35 57.60
CA SER A 4 -3.30 -9.32 56.53
C SER A 4 -3.91 -8.68 55.29
N LYS A 5 -3.64 -9.22 54.10
CA LYS A 5 -4.67 -9.37 53.05
C LYS A 5 -4.29 -10.36 51.94
N ALA A 6 -5.00 -11.48 52.00
CA ALA A 6 -5.59 -12.29 50.93
C ALA A 6 -4.94 -12.38 49.52
N ASN A 7 -4.68 -13.65 49.19
CA ASN A 7 -4.65 -14.32 47.89
C ASN A 7 -5.68 -13.80 46.86
N MET A 8 -5.25 -13.58 45.61
CA MET A 8 -6.06 -13.87 44.42
C MET A 8 -5.15 -14.03 43.20
N SER A 9 -4.91 -15.29 42.84
CA SER A 9 -4.47 -15.66 41.50
C SER A 9 -5.41 -15.04 40.48
N SER A 10 -4.89 -14.14 39.64
CA SER A 10 -5.59 -13.63 38.48
C SER A 10 -4.76 -13.99 37.27
N THR A 11 -5.16 -15.08 36.62
CA THR A 11 -4.84 -15.38 35.23
C THR A 11 -5.17 -14.14 34.41
N ILE A 12 -4.18 -13.29 34.13
CA ILE A 12 -4.36 -12.27 33.12
C ILE A 12 -4.11 -12.96 31.79
N SER A 13 -5.18 -13.56 31.26
CA SER A 13 -5.34 -13.68 29.81
C SER A 13 -5.42 -12.26 29.27
N SER A 14 -4.28 -11.62 29.04
CA SER A 14 -4.21 -10.39 28.27
C SER A 14 -4.23 -10.77 26.80
N THR A 15 -5.44 -11.04 26.31
CA THR A 15 -5.77 -10.81 24.92
C THR A 15 -5.35 -9.38 24.55
N ASN A 16 -4.67 -9.28 23.40
CA ASN A 16 -4.61 -8.10 22.55
C ASN A 16 -4.09 -6.82 23.20
N ASN A 17 -2.78 -6.62 23.19
CA ASN A 17 -2.21 -5.26 23.21
C ASN A 17 -0.98 -5.17 22.30
N THR A 18 -1.13 -5.59 21.04
CA THR A 18 -0.30 -5.14 19.92
C THR A 18 -0.88 -3.90 19.22
N ILE A 19 -1.92 -3.30 19.81
CA ILE A 19 -2.82 -2.35 19.13
C ILE A 19 -2.39 -0.88 19.31
N VAL A 20 -1.62 -0.52 20.34
CA VAL A 20 -1.56 0.90 20.75
C VAL A 20 -0.31 1.69 20.35
N ASP A 21 0.71 1.08 19.73
CA ASP A 21 1.92 1.82 19.30
C ASP A 21 2.30 1.70 17.81
N ASN A 22 1.56 0.92 17.00
CA ASN A 22 1.64 0.99 15.52
C ASN A 22 0.94 2.25 14.95
N GLU A 23 0.38 3.07 15.83
CA GLU A 23 -0.66 4.05 15.55
C GLU A 23 -0.18 5.42 15.06
N ARG A 24 1.11 5.57 14.69
CA ARG A 24 1.60 6.87 14.15
C ARG A 24 1.87 6.90 12.64
N PHE A 25 2.42 5.83 12.04
CA PHE A 25 2.50 5.57 10.57
C PHE A 25 2.73 4.06 10.26
N GLY A 26 2.38 3.14 11.18
CA GLY A 26 2.96 1.79 11.33
C GLY A 26 2.70 0.77 10.21
N LEU A 27 3.66 0.63 9.28
CA LEU A 27 3.64 -0.39 8.24
C LEU A 27 4.23 -1.73 8.69
N ASN A 28 3.58 -2.39 9.65
CA ASN A 28 3.46 -3.86 9.64
C ASN A 28 2.12 -4.21 9.00
N LEU A 29 1.83 -3.60 7.83
CA LEU A 29 0.56 -3.83 7.15
C LEU A 29 0.59 -5.26 6.61
N ASN A 30 -0.17 -6.14 7.25
CA ASN A 30 -0.55 -7.43 6.70
C ASN A 30 -1.51 -7.21 5.52
N LEU A 31 -1.00 -6.58 4.45
CA LEU A 31 -1.75 -6.28 3.24
C LEU A 31 -2.15 -7.59 2.58
N LYS A 32 -3.42 -7.67 2.22
CA LYS A 32 -3.99 -8.79 1.47
C LYS A 32 -4.55 -8.26 0.16
N ASN A 33 -4.63 -9.11 -0.86
CA ASN A 33 -5.22 -8.74 -2.14
C ASN A 33 -6.72 -8.34 -2.04
N ASN A 34 -7.39 -8.64 -0.93
CA ASN A 34 -8.75 -8.21 -0.62
C ASN A 34 -8.82 -7.02 0.35
N SER A 35 -7.70 -6.47 0.80
CA SER A 35 -7.67 -5.20 1.52
C SER A 35 -8.20 -4.08 0.63
N ASP A 36 -8.66 -3.00 1.26
CA ASP A 36 -9.05 -1.79 0.51
C ASP A 36 -7.86 -1.31 -0.33
N MET A 37 -8.10 -1.15 -1.64
CA MET A 37 -7.10 -0.74 -2.61
C MET A 37 -6.56 0.66 -2.29
N ALA A 38 -7.35 1.53 -1.67
CA ALA A 38 -6.90 2.83 -1.19
C ALA A 38 -5.80 2.70 -0.12
N ILE A 39 -5.89 1.70 0.76
CA ILE A 39 -4.87 1.41 1.79
C ILE A 39 -3.59 0.92 1.12
N ILE A 40 -3.70 0.04 0.12
CA ILE A 40 -2.54 -0.46 -0.64
C ILE A 40 -1.85 0.70 -1.37
N VAL A 41 -2.61 1.61 -1.99
CA VAL A 41 -2.06 2.81 -2.64
C VAL A 41 -1.35 3.73 -1.66
N ARG A 42 -1.92 3.96 -0.48
CA ARG A 42 -1.27 4.74 0.57
C ARG A 42 0.05 4.10 0.99
N ALA A 43 0.06 2.79 1.25
CA ALA A 43 1.26 2.06 1.61
C ALA A 43 2.36 2.17 0.54
N MET A 44 2.00 2.10 -0.76
CA MET A 44 2.95 2.31 -1.86
C MET A 44 3.52 3.73 -1.91
N ALA A 45 2.71 4.73 -1.56
CA ALA A 45 3.10 6.14 -1.66
C ALA A 45 4.03 6.61 -0.53
N GLU A 46 4.28 5.77 0.48
CA GLU A 46 5.16 6.10 1.61
C GLU A 46 6.63 6.24 1.18
N PRO A 47 7.41 7.18 1.75
CA PRO A 47 8.80 7.46 1.34
C PRO A 47 9.77 6.28 1.41
N HIS A 48 9.41 5.20 2.12
CA HIS A 48 10.21 4.00 2.30
C HIS A 48 9.44 2.72 1.96
N SER A 49 8.41 2.82 1.09
CA SER A 49 7.62 1.66 0.68
C SER A 49 8.41 0.62 -0.11
N GLY A 50 9.53 1.03 -0.74
CA GLY A 50 10.31 0.20 -1.66
C GLY A 50 9.86 0.31 -3.12
N LEU A 51 8.77 1.02 -3.43
CA LEU A 51 8.38 1.31 -4.82
C LEU A 51 9.19 2.48 -5.39
N ASP A 52 9.73 2.31 -6.60
CA ASP A 52 10.56 3.33 -7.25
C ASP A 52 9.75 4.51 -7.84
N ILE A 53 9.43 5.48 -6.99
CA ILE A 53 8.64 6.66 -7.35
C ILE A 53 9.56 7.86 -7.55
N ARG A 54 9.66 8.38 -8.79
CA ARG A 54 10.52 9.52 -9.14
C ARG A 54 9.92 10.44 -10.19
N HIS A 55 10.48 11.63 -10.32
CA HIS A 55 10.21 12.48 -11.47
C HIS A 55 10.90 11.88 -12.70
N ARG A 56 10.17 11.69 -13.79
CA ARG A 56 10.72 11.17 -15.04
C ARG A 56 10.51 12.17 -16.16
N ILE A 57 11.54 12.40 -16.95
CA ILE A 57 11.48 13.28 -18.11
C ILE A 57 10.94 12.44 -19.27
N TRP A 58 9.86 12.91 -19.86
CA TRP A 58 9.33 12.44 -21.13
C TRP A 58 9.61 13.53 -22.17
N PRO A 59 9.85 13.21 -23.46
CA PRO A 59 10.37 14.18 -24.45
C PRO A 59 9.71 15.57 -24.47
N GLU A 60 8.41 15.65 -24.16
CA GLU A 60 7.66 16.92 -24.15
C GLU A 60 7.09 17.31 -22.78
N THR A 61 7.29 16.51 -21.72
CA THR A 61 6.67 16.76 -20.40
C THR A 61 7.39 16.04 -19.25
N ILE A 62 7.22 16.52 -18.02
CA ILE A 62 7.69 15.82 -16.82
C ILE A 62 6.54 14.99 -16.27
N LEU A 63 6.81 13.71 -15.97
CA LEU A 63 5.91 12.83 -15.23
C LEU A 63 6.31 12.90 -13.74
N PRO A 64 5.66 13.74 -12.92
CA PRO A 64 6.02 13.87 -11.52
C PRO A 64 5.62 12.64 -10.73
N LYS A 65 6.48 12.22 -9.80
CA LYS A 65 6.20 11.11 -8.86
C LYS A 65 5.61 9.87 -9.57
N SER A 66 6.25 9.46 -10.65
CA SER A 66 5.85 8.33 -11.48
C SER A 66 6.67 7.09 -11.18
N PHE A 67 6.09 5.93 -11.46
CA PHE A 67 6.68 4.61 -11.26
C PHE A 67 6.44 3.74 -12.50
N LEU A 68 7.29 2.72 -12.70
CA LEU A 68 7.19 1.78 -13.81
C LEU A 68 6.16 0.70 -13.49
N GLY A 69 5.40 0.26 -14.49
CA GLY A 69 4.39 -0.79 -14.31
C GLY A 69 4.98 -2.11 -13.80
N SER A 70 6.18 -2.50 -14.25
CA SER A 70 6.87 -3.70 -13.76
C SER A 70 7.16 -3.61 -12.26
N ASP A 71 7.60 -2.44 -11.80
CA ASP A 71 7.97 -2.19 -10.41
C ASP A 71 6.74 -2.20 -9.52
N LEU A 72 5.61 -1.67 -10.00
CA LEU A 72 4.31 -1.82 -9.33
C LEU A 72 3.94 -3.29 -9.15
N VAL A 73 4.04 -4.11 -10.20
CA VAL A 73 3.67 -5.54 -10.12
C VAL A 73 4.61 -6.28 -9.16
N THR A 74 5.90 -5.96 -9.17
CA THR A 74 6.88 -6.53 -8.23
C THR A 74 6.55 -6.13 -6.80
N TRP A 75 6.32 -4.84 -6.55
CA TRP A 75 5.94 -4.35 -5.23
C TRP A 75 4.67 -5.04 -4.71
N LEU A 76 3.63 -5.17 -5.54
CA LEU A 76 2.40 -5.85 -5.18
C LEU A 76 2.64 -7.31 -4.83
N PHE A 77 3.43 -8.02 -5.64
CA PHE A 77 3.71 -9.43 -5.42
C PHE A 77 4.52 -9.68 -4.13
N GLU A 78 5.45 -8.79 -3.81
CA GLU A 78 6.31 -8.91 -2.63
C GLU A 78 5.64 -8.45 -1.33
N ASN A 79 4.79 -7.42 -1.39
CA ASN A 79 4.28 -6.73 -0.21
C ASN A 79 2.80 -7.03 0.09
N VAL A 80 2.05 -7.63 -0.84
CA VAL A 80 0.63 -7.95 -0.65
C VAL A 80 0.41 -9.46 -0.72
N ARG A 81 -0.10 -10.03 0.37
CA ARG A 81 -0.38 -11.46 0.47
C ARG A 81 -1.61 -11.87 -0.33
N GLY A 82 -1.61 -13.12 -0.78
CA GLY A 82 -2.76 -13.75 -1.43
C GLY A 82 -2.71 -13.77 -2.95
N PHE A 83 -1.66 -13.23 -3.58
CA PHE A 83 -1.37 -13.51 -4.98
C PHE A 83 -0.73 -14.91 -5.10
N LEU A 84 -1.24 -15.74 -6.00
CA LEU A 84 -0.68 -17.08 -6.26
C LEU A 84 0.53 -17.00 -7.19
N GLY A 85 0.60 -15.95 -8.00
CA GLY A 85 1.73 -15.69 -8.87
C GLY A 85 1.79 -14.23 -9.34
N ARG A 86 2.83 -13.92 -10.11
CA ARG A 86 3.05 -12.58 -10.66
C ARG A 86 1.90 -12.14 -11.59
N ASP A 87 1.31 -13.08 -12.32
CA ASP A 87 0.17 -12.79 -13.20
C ASP A 87 -1.07 -12.29 -12.42
N ASP A 88 -1.30 -12.78 -11.21
CA ASP A 88 -2.39 -12.29 -10.35
C ASP A 88 -2.12 -10.85 -9.89
N ALA A 89 -0.88 -10.56 -9.49
CA ALA A 89 -0.47 -9.21 -9.12
C ALA A 89 -0.59 -8.24 -10.31
N ARG A 90 -0.27 -8.70 -11.53
CA ARG A 90 -0.46 -7.94 -12.77
C ARG A 90 -1.94 -7.71 -13.09
N ALA A 91 -2.79 -8.70 -12.89
CA ALA A 91 -4.23 -8.55 -13.02
C ALA A 91 -4.78 -7.54 -12.00
N TYR A 92 -4.24 -7.54 -10.78
CA TYR A 92 -4.56 -6.55 -9.75
C TYR A 92 -4.14 -5.12 -10.13
N ALA A 93 -2.93 -4.94 -10.67
CA ALA A 93 -2.48 -3.65 -11.20
C ALA A 93 -3.37 -3.15 -12.35
N SER A 94 -3.82 -4.07 -13.23
CA SER A 94 -4.79 -3.77 -14.28
C SER A 94 -6.12 -3.30 -13.69
N LYS A 95 -6.59 -3.93 -12.61
CA LYS A 95 -7.78 -3.52 -11.86
C LYS A 95 -7.59 -2.15 -11.21
N MET A 96 -6.41 -1.85 -10.63
CA MET A 96 -6.09 -0.52 -10.09
C MET A 96 -6.23 0.58 -11.14
N LEU A 97 -5.74 0.34 -12.36
CA LEU A 97 -5.88 1.28 -13.47
C LEU A 97 -7.35 1.50 -13.86
N LYS A 98 -8.10 0.41 -14.01
CA LYS A 98 -9.54 0.46 -14.36
C LYS A 98 -10.37 1.18 -13.29
N MET A 99 -10.04 1.00 -12.02
CA MET A 99 -10.68 1.67 -10.88
C MET A 99 -10.17 3.10 -10.66
N GLY A 100 -9.15 3.53 -11.40
CA GLY A 100 -8.61 4.88 -11.33
C GLY A 100 -7.75 5.17 -10.10
N TYR A 101 -7.23 4.15 -9.42
CA TYR A 101 -6.26 4.33 -8.34
C TYR A 101 -4.88 4.74 -8.86
N ILE A 102 -4.55 4.24 -10.04
CA ILE A 102 -3.39 4.68 -10.83
C ILE A 102 -3.88 5.18 -12.20
N ARG A 103 -3.09 6.00 -12.87
CA ARG A 103 -3.40 6.51 -14.20
C ARG A 103 -2.21 6.41 -15.14
N HIS A 104 -2.48 6.13 -16.40
CA HIS A 104 -1.52 6.30 -17.48
C HIS A 104 -1.49 7.78 -17.89
N PRO A 105 -0.32 8.41 -18.08
CA PRO A 105 -0.22 9.81 -18.48
C PRO A 105 -0.98 10.14 -19.77
N PHE A 106 -0.99 9.20 -20.72
CA PHE A 106 -1.63 9.34 -22.02
C PHE A 106 -3.00 8.62 -22.12
N HIS A 107 -3.72 8.51 -21.00
CA HIS A 107 -5.09 8.00 -20.94
C HIS A 107 -5.32 6.61 -21.56
N LYS A 108 -4.29 5.75 -21.58
CA LYS A 108 -4.43 4.35 -22.02
C LYS A 108 -5.19 3.55 -20.97
N SER A 109 -6.18 2.78 -21.42
CA SER A 109 -7.04 1.94 -20.56
C SER A 109 -6.44 0.57 -20.23
N GLN A 110 -5.50 0.09 -21.06
CA GLN A 110 -4.81 -1.18 -20.85
C GLN A 110 -3.53 -0.99 -20.05
N PHE A 111 -3.30 -1.90 -19.10
CA PHE A 111 -2.08 -1.93 -18.30
C PHE A 111 -0.93 -2.62 -19.04
N HIS A 112 0.26 -2.02 -18.97
CA HIS A 112 1.50 -2.52 -19.55
C HIS A 112 2.65 -2.30 -18.57
N GLU A 113 3.40 -3.35 -18.26
CA GLU A 113 4.53 -3.26 -17.31
C GLU A 113 5.65 -2.33 -17.79
N LYS A 114 5.79 -2.15 -19.11
CA LYS A 114 6.78 -1.24 -19.72
C LYS A 114 6.34 0.23 -19.77
N SER A 115 5.19 0.57 -19.18
CA SER A 115 4.65 1.93 -19.16
C SER A 115 4.82 2.58 -17.80
N TYR A 116 4.88 3.91 -17.78
CA TYR A 116 4.88 4.70 -16.55
C TYR A 116 3.46 5.02 -16.09
N TYR A 117 3.29 5.08 -14.78
CA TYR A 117 2.03 5.38 -14.13
C TYR A 117 2.22 6.43 -13.04
N LEU A 118 1.12 7.12 -12.72
CA LEU A 118 1.04 8.02 -11.57
C LEU A 118 -0.07 7.52 -10.65
N PHE A 119 0.09 7.73 -9.35
CA PHE A 119 -1.06 7.66 -8.46
C PHE A 119 -2.08 8.71 -8.86
N ARG A 120 -3.37 8.35 -8.83
CA ARG A 120 -4.40 9.37 -8.90
C ARG A 120 -4.37 10.15 -7.60
N ASN A 121 -4.60 11.46 -7.68
CA ASN A 121 -4.52 12.32 -6.51
C ASN A 121 -5.55 11.84 -5.47
N ILE A 122 -5.05 11.23 -4.39
CA ILE A 122 -5.84 10.80 -3.23
C ILE A 122 -6.18 11.96 -2.30
N TYR A 123 -5.65 13.16 -2.59
CA TYR A 123 -6.02 14.40 -1.91
C TYR A 123 -6.97 15.20 -2.81
N PRO A 124 -8.13 15.65 -2.30
CA PRO A 124 -8.98 16.57 -3.04
C PRO A 124 -8.17 17.84 -3.34
N GLN A 125 -8.02 18.18 -4.62
CA GLN A 125 -7.51 19.50 -4.96
C GLN A 125 -8.60 20.51 -4.63
N SER A 126 -8.36 21.34 -3.62
CA SER A 126 -9.04 22.62 -3.51
C SER A 126 -8.72 23.39 -4.79
N ARG A 127 -9.72 23.50 -5.67
CA ARG A 127 -9.72 24.46 -6.77
C ARG A 127 -9.74 25.88 -6.20
#